data_AF-A0A8X6RAZ2-F1
#
_entry.id   AF-A0A8X6RAZ2-F1
#
_cell.length_a   1.000
_cell.length_b   1.000
_cell.length_c   1.000
_cell.angle_alpha   90.00
_cell.angle_beta   90.00
_cell.angle_gamma   90.00
#
_symmetry.space_group_name_H-M   'P 1'
#
loop_
_entity.id
_entity.type
_entity.pdbx_description
1 polymer ?
#
loop_
_entity_poly.entity_id
_entity_poly.type
_entity_poly.pdbx_seq_one_letter_code
_entity_poly.pdbx_strand_id
1 'polypeptide(L)'
;MDATAIEIKINNFTPLRVVSAYARFCAEINRKFPKKDFLKILNSGNNLIIAGDLNAAHKTWNNTRSDNFGFFLKIIIQNYPNARIVAPFCSDHLPVILTLYTNSDAMKIPAQLSTNRENFRFLLKNKSLPILSSPSNEPLDVAIGRLGENISQALVAASKPKFKTAPIKLPPDIRSKIRHRNWVRKFWQRFREPALKNELRTISNEISSYIRYLSRARWEKTIEELSPETDTFWKHSAFLKKPFHHIPPP
;
A
#
# COMPACT_ATOMS: atom_id res chain seq x y z
N MET A 1 18.02 -19.93 -7.88
CA MET A 1 18.57 -18.56 -7.73
C MET A 1 20.05 -18.70 -7.53
N ASP A 2 20.86 -17.84 -8.14
CA ASP A 2 22.30 -17.89 -7.94
C ASP A 2 22.65 -16.90 -6.83
N ALA A 3 23.41 -17.31 -5.83
CA ALA A 3 23.79 -16.45 -4.72
C ALA A 3 25.15 -16.83 -4.15
N THR A 4 25.95 -15.83 -3.82
CA THR A 4 27.24 -15.96 -3.14
C THR A 4 27.24 -15.11 -1.89
N ALA A 5 27.73 -15.66 -0.78
CA ALA A 5 27.70 -15.00 0.53
C ALA A 5 29.13 -14.85 1.07
N ILE A 6 29.39 -13.70 1.68
CA ILE A 6 30.62 -13.41 2.42
C ILE A 6 30.21 -12.92 3.81
N GLU A 7 30.97 -13.32 4.83
CA GLU A 7 30.78 -12.86 6.20
C GLU A 7 31.96 -11.97 6.60
N ILE A 8 31.64 -10.77 7.09
CA ILE A 8 32.60 -9.77 7.51
C ILE A 8 32.50 -9.65 9.02
N LYS A 9 33.58 -10.03 9.72
CA LYS A 9 33.70 -9.87 11.16
C LYS A 9 34.60 -8.68 11.47
N ILE A 10 34.05 -7.67 12.13
CA ILE A 10 34.81 -6.49 12.59
C ILE A 10 34.84 -6.53 14.11
N ASN A 11 36.02 -6.74 14.69
CA ASN A 11 36.23 -6.78 16.14
C ASN A 11 35.25 -7.71 16.87
N ASN A 12 34.62 -7.21 17.94
CA ASN A 12 33.62 -7.89 18.75
C ASN A 12 32.17 -7.62 18.30
N PHE A 13 31.97 -6.99 17.13
CA PHE A 13 30.63 -6.79 16.60
C PHE A 13 30.07 -8.11 16.04
N THR A 14 28.74 -8.23 16.07
CA THR A 14 28.00 -9.29 15.39
C THR A 14 28.39 -9.32 13.89
N PRO A 15 28.81 -10.48 13.35
CA PRO A 15 29.23 -10.58 11.95
C PRO A 15 28.19 -10.04 10.98
N LEU A 16 28.62 -9.25 10.01
CA LEU A 16 27.79 -8.75 8.92
C LEU A 16 27.87 -9.73 7.76
N ARG A 17 26.72 -10.24 7.31
CA ARG A 17 26.66 -11.11 6.14
C ARG A 17 26.22 -10.31 4.92
N VAL A 18 27.03 -10.36 3.86
CA VAL A 18 26.71 -9.75 2.57
C VAL A 18 26.49 -10.86 1.55
N VAL A 19 25.32 -10.85 0.92
CA VAL A 19 24.93 -11.82 -0.10
C VAL A 19 24.75 -11.11 -1.43
N SER A 20 25.57 -11.48 -2.40
CA SER A 20 25.32 -11.17 -3.80
C SER A 20 24.32 -12.18 -4.34
N ALA A 21 23.20 -11.74 -4.90
CA ALA A 21 22.16 -12.64 -5.39
C ALA A 21 21.59 -12.22 -6.74
N TYR A 22 21.48 -13.20 -7.64
CA TYR A 22 20.92 -13.04 -8.97
C TYR A 22 19.73 -13.98 -9.16
N ALA A 23 18.54 -13.41 -9.39
CA ALA A 23 17.39 -14.16 -9.83
C ALA A 23 17.31 -14.02 -11.35
N ARG A 24 17.66 -15.09 -12.08
CA ARG A 24 17.66 -15.10 -13.54
C ARG A 24 16.32 -14.61 -14.11
N PHE A 25 16.40 -13.63 -15.00
CA PHE A 25 15.33 -13.30 -15.92
C PHE A 25 15.07 -14.51 -16.82
N CYS A 26 13.83 -14.97 -16.92
CA CYS A 26 13.49 -16.09 -17.78
C CYS A 26 12.20 -15.78 -18.52
N ALA A 27 12.26 -15.81 -19.85
CA ALA A 27 11.13 -15.57 -20.74
C ALA A 27 10.14 -16.75 -20.80
N GLU A 28 10.44 -17.86 -20.10
CA GLU A 28 9.55 -19.03 -20.03
C GLU A 28 8.30 -18.73 -19.20
N ILE A 29 7.15 -19.03 -19.78
CA ILE A 29 5.80 -18.62 -19.35
C ILE A 29 5.43 -19.10 -17.93
N ASN A 30 6.15 -20.06 -17.36
CA ASN A 30 5.75 -20.77 -16.13
C ASN A 30 6.73 -20.73 -14.95
N ARG A 31 7.87 -20.02 -15.04
CA ARG A 31 8.84 -20.05 -13.93
C ARG A 31 8.49 -19.03 -12.84
N LYS A 32 8.20 -19.53 -11.63
CA LYS A 32 7.87 -18.74 -10.42
C LYS A 32 9.14 -18.15 -9.80
N PHE A 33 9.03 -17.00 -9.11
CA PHE A 33 10.13 -16.45 -8.33
C PHE A 33 10.72 -17.54 -7.41
N PRO A 34 12.05 -17.66 -7.28
CA PRO A 34 12.71 -18.74 -6.54
C PRO A 34 12.55 -18.57 -5.01
N LYS A 35 11.31 -18.67 -4.52
CA LYS A 35 10.90 -18.42 -3.13
C LYS A 35 11.73 -19.21 -2.13
N LYS A 36 11.89 -20.52 -2.37
CA LYS A 36 12.56 -21.43 -1.45
C LYS A 36 14.02 -21.01 -1.25
N ASP A 37 14.73 -20.69 -2.33
CA ASP A 37 16.11 -20.26 -2.29
C ASP A 37 16.24 -18.88 -1.63
N PHE A 38 15.36 -17.95 -1.98
CA PHE A 38 15.36 -16.61 -1.38
C PHE A 38 15.08 -16.63 0.12
N LEU A 39 14.17 -17.48 0.58
CA LEU A 39 13.90 -17.65 2.02
C LEU A 39 15.09 -18.27 2.76
N LYS A 40 15.84 -19.19 2.14
CA LYS A 40 17.09 -19.70 2.71
C LYS A 40 18.12 -18.59 2.89
N ILE A 41 18.23 -17.70 1.90
CA ILE A 41 19.12 -16.53 1.98
C ILE A 41 18.69 -15.60 3.11
N LEU A 42 17.39 -15.25 3.16
CA LEU A 42 16.83 -14.38 4.21
C LEU A 42 17.05 -14.93 5.62
N ASN A 43 16.91 -16.24 5.79
CA ASN A 43 17.06 -16.90 7.09
C ASN A 43 18.50 -17.36 7.36
N SER A 44 19.47 -16.94 6.54
CA SER A 44 20.86 -17.42 6.66
C SER A 44 21.59 -16.84 7.87
N GLY A 45 21.17 -15.68 8.40
CA GLY A 45 21.77 -15.09 9.58
C GLY A 45 21.18 -13.73 9.96
N ASN A 46 21.60 -13.21 11.11
CA ASN A 46 21.30 -11.85 11.54
C ASN A 46 22.26 -10.86 10.86
N ASN A 47 21.88 -9.59 10.75
CA ASN A 47 22.65 -8.54 10.05
C ASN A 47 23.02 -8.95 8.62
N LEU A 48 21.99 -9.07 7.80
CA LEU A 48 22.07 -9.52 6.41
C LEU A 48 21.87 -8.33 5.45
N ILE A 49 22.81 -8.18 4.52
CA ILE A 49 22.65 -7.36 3.32
C ILE A 49 22.53 -8.29 2.13
N ILE A 50 21.42 -8.19 1.40
CA ILE A 50 21.27 -8.86 0.10
C ILE A 50 21.40 -7.77 -0.96
N ALA A 51 22.29 -7.96 -1.92
CA ALA A 51 22.50 -7.06 -3.05
C ALA A 51 22.54 -7.88 -4.35
N GLY A 52 21.96 -7.34 -5.41
CA GLY A 52 22.03 -7.95 -6.74
C GLY A 52 20.73 -7.82 -7.51
N ASP A 53 20.73 -8.33 -8.74
CA ASP A 53 19.57 -8.24 -9.62
C ASP A 53 18.59 -9.39 -9.36
N LEU A 54 17.47 -9.03 -8.72
CA LEU A 54 16.40 -9.97 -8.42
C LEU A 54 15.35 -10.06 -9.55
N ASN A 55 15.53 -9.34 -10.66
CA ASN A 55 14.60 -9.24 -11.77
C ASN A 55 13.14 -9.03 -11.28
N ALA A 56 12.99 -8.12 -10.32
CA ALA A 56 11.75 -7.87 -9.61
C ALA A 56 11.45 -6.36 -9.63
N ALA A 57 10.52 -5.94 -10.50
CA ALA A 57 10.11 -4.54 -10.60
C ALA A 57 8.94 -4.23 -9.64
N HIS A 58 9.06 -3.17 -8.83
CA HIS A 58 7.95 -2.64 -8.03
C HIS A 58 8.09 -1.14 -7.74
N LYS A 59 6.96 -0.42 -7.71
CA LYS A 59 6.93 1.03 -7.48
C LYS A 59 7.51 1.48 -6.13
N THR A 60 7.51 0.60 -5.13
CA THR A 60 8.04 0.93 -3.79
C THR A 60 9.57 0.97 -3.72
N TRP A 61 10.26 0.50 -4.76
CA TRP A 61 11.70 0.63 -4.90
C TRP A 61 12.04 1.32 -6.22
N ASN A 62 11.27 2.37 -6.50
CA ASN A 62 11.56 3.35 -7.54
C ASN A 62 11.59 2.81 -8.98
N ASN A 63 10.85 1.73 -9.25
CA ASN A 63 10.60 1.26 -10.62
C ASN A 63 9.32 1.92 -11.18
N THR A 64 9.29 2.20 -12.49
CA THR A 64 8.12 2.77 -13.18
C THR A 64 6.94 1.80 -13.23
N ARG A 65 7.23 0.49 -13.27
CA ARG A 65 6.25 -0.60 -13.33
C ARG A 65 6.30 -1.51 -12.10
N SER A 66 5.31 -2.39 -12.00
CA SER A 66 5.30 -3.45 -10.99
C SER A 66 4.97 -4.77 -11.65
N ASP A 67 5.85 -5.76 -11.49
CA ASP A 67 5.69 -7.10 -12.03
C ASP A 67 5.37 -8.12 -10.92
N ASN A 68 5.15 -9.38 -11.32
CA ASN A 68 4.80 -10.44 -10.38
C ASN A 68 5.91 -10.70 -9.35
N PHE A 69 7.17 -10.63 -9.76
CA PHE A 69 8.31 -10.91 -8.90
C PHE A 69 8.47 -9.80 -7.86
N GLY A 70 8.24 -8.55 -8.25
CA GLY A 70 8.24 -7.41 -7.34
C GLY A 70 7.07 -7.39 -6.37
N PHE A 71 5.85 -7.75 -6.80
CA PHE A 71 4.74 -7.94 -5.85
C PHE A 71 5.06 -9.04 -4.84
N PHE A 72 5.64 -10.16 -5.30
CA PHE A 72 5.98 -11.29 -4.45
C PHE A 72 7.08 -10.95 -3.44
N LEU A 73 8.15 -10.31 -3.91
CA LEU A 73 9.26 -9.84 -3.08
C LEU A 73 8.78 -8.81 -2.06
N LYS A 74 7.86 -7.90 -2.44
CA LYS A 74 7.25 -6.94 -1.51
C LYS A 74 6.46 -7.63 -0.39
N ILE A 75 5.70 -8.69 -0.70
CA ILE A 75 4.93 -9.45 0.28
C ILE A 75 5.87 -10.20 1.24
N ILE A 76 6.92 -10.85 0.72
CA ILE A 76 7.89 -11.54 1.57
C ILE A 76 8.48 -10.55 2.57
N ILE A 77 8.99 -9.42 2.08
CA ILE A 77 9.69 -8.43 2.90
C ILE A 77 8.74 -7.76 3.92
N GLN A 78 7.45 -7.63 3.61
CA GLN A 78 6.45 -7.16 4.59
C GLN A 78 6.32 -8.07 5.82
N ASN A 79 6.68 -9.35 5.73
CA ASN A 79 6.68 -10.27 6.88
C ASN A 79 7.95 -10.15 7.73
N TYR A 80 8.94 -9.36 7.29
CA TYR A 80 10.17 -9.09 8.03
C TYR A 80 10.15 -7.60 8.42
N PRO A 81 9.63 -7.23 9.60
CA PRO A 81 9.36 -5.83 9.95
C PRO A 81 10.61 -4.94 9.95
N ASN A 82 11.78 -5.54 10.17
CA ASN A 82 13.06 -4.84 10.18
C ASN A 82 13.69 -4.73 8.78
N ALA A 83 13.00 -5.22 7.73
CA ALA A 83 13.53 -5.29 6.39
C ALA A 83 13.23 -4.05 5.55
N ARG A 84 14.29 -3.42 5.05
CA ARG A 84 14.19 -2.27 4.16
C ARG A 84 14.77 -2.58 2.79
N ILE A 85 14.02 -2.25 1.75
CA ILE A 85 14.50 -2.29 0.36
C ILE A 85 15.01 -0.90 0.01
N VAL A 86 16.21 -0.86 -0.56
CA VAL A 86 16.84 0.32 -1.13
C VAL A 86 17.13 0.02 -2.59
N ALA A 87 16.70 0.91 -3.46
CA ALA A 87 17.04 0.87 -4.88
C ALA A 87 17.54 2.25 -5.30
N PRO A 88 18.50 2.33 -6.24
CA PRO A 88 19.02 3.58 -6.74
C PRO A 88 17.93 4.42 -7.43
N PHE A 89 18.15 5.74 -7.49
CA PHE A 89 17.29 6.64 -8.24
C PHE A 89 17.50 6.39 -9.73
N CYS A 90 16.51 5.79 -10.39
CA CYS A 90 16.50 5.51 -11.83
C CYS A 90 17.47 4.42 -12.30
N SER A 91 17.00 3.16 -12.32
CA SER A 91 17.56 2.19 -13.25
C SER A 91 16.49 1.20 -13.69
N ASP A 92 16.40 0.98 -15.01
CA ASP A 92 15.43 0.09 -15.63
C ASP A 92 15.71 -1.39 -15.31
N HIS A 93 16.92 -1.68 -14.84
CA HIS A 93 17.40 -2.97 -14.34
C HIS A 93 18.61 -2.67 -13.45
N LEU A 94 18.57 -2.81 -12.11
CA LEU A 94 19.74 -2.88 -11.18
C LEU A 94 19.29 -2.88 -9.69
N PRO A 95 20.19 -3.18 -8.73
CA PRO A 95 19.99 -4.16 -7.67
C PRO A 95 19.16 -3.68 -6.49
N VAL A 96 18.50 -4.65 -5.83
CA VAL A 96 17.82 -4.45 -4.55
C VAL A 96 18.87 -4.56 -3.45
N ILE A 97 19.20 -3.46 -2.78
CA ILE A 97 19.94 -3.48 -1.52
C ILE A 97 18.91 -3.63 -0.41
N LEU A 98 18.81 -4.82 0.18
CA LEU A 98 18.00 -5.04 1.37
C LEU A 98 18.85 -4.71 2.61
N THR A 99 18.52 -3.65 3.35
CA THR A 99 19.14 -3.35 4.66
C THR A 99 18.15 -3.71 5.76
N LEU A 100 18.46 -4.75 6.55
CA LEU A 100 17.66 -5.10 7.72
C LEU A 100 18.18 -4.30 8.93
N TYR A 101 17.49 -3.24 9.35
CA TYR A 101 17.78 -2.57 10.62
C TYR A 101 16.71 -2.96 11.64
N THR A 102 17.11 -3.78 12.59
CA THR A 102 16.35 -4.03 13.82
C THR A 102 16.61 -2.85 14.76
N ASN A 103 15.92 -1.73 14.59
CA ASN A 103 15.52 -0.84 15.69
C ASN A 103 14.58 0.24 15.17
N SER A 104 13.54 0.43 15.96
CA SER A 104 12.31 1.19 15.77
C SER A 104 12.50 2.65 15.40
N ASP A 105 11.74 3.11 14.41
CA ASP A 105 10.79 4.21 14.62
C ASP A 105 9.61 4.08 13.66
N ALA A 106 8.40 3.99 14.24
CA ALA A 106 7.17 3.84 13.49
C ALA A 106 6.83 5.16 12.78
N MET A 107 7.11 5.22 11.47
CA MET A 107 6.74 6.35 10.63
C MET A 107 5.21 6.54 10.69
N LYS A 108 4.76 7.69 11.22
CA LYS A 108 3.34 8.05 11.26
C LYS A 108 2.82 8.15 9.83
N ILE A 109 1.89 7.27 9.47
CA ILE A 109 1.19 7.33 8.19
C ILE A 109 0.36 8.63 8.17
N PRO A 110 0.52 9.52 7.18
CA PRO A 110 -0.24 10.75 7.13
C PRO A 110 -1.75 10.48 7.01
N ALA A 111 -2.55 11.34 7.66
CA ALA A 111 -4.01 11.25 7.63
C ALA A 111 -4.53 11.24 6.18
N GLN A 112 -5.57 10.44 5.90
CA GLN A 112 -6.14 10.33 4.56
C GLN A 112 -6.97 11.57 4.19
N LEU A 113 -6.27 12.60 3.73
CA LEU A 113 -6.85 13.85 3.23
C LEU A 113 -7.25 13.70 1.75
N SER A 114 -8.33 14.39 1.37
CA SER A 114 -8.73 14.62 -0.02
C SER A 114 -8.35 16.04 -0.38
N THR A 115 -7.46 16.22 -1.35
CA THR A 115 -7.08 17.55 -1.82
C THR A 115 -7.86 17.89 -3.08
N ASN A 116 -8.61 18.99 -3.06
CA ASN A 116 -9.17 19.54 -4.30
C ASN A 116 -8.03 20.19 -5.09
N ARG A 117 -7.65 19.56 -6.21
CA ARG A 117 -6.49 19.97 -7.02
C ARG A 117 -6.68 21.32 -7.71
N GLU A 118 -7.91 21.65 -8.08
CA GLU A 118 -8.23 22.94 -8.72
C GLU A 118 -8.18 24.07 -7.70
N ASN A 119 -8.76 23.85 -6.51
CA ASN A 119 -8.65 24.80 -5.41
C ASN A 119 -7.19 24.97 -4.97
N PHE A 120 -6.41 23.89 -4.90
CA PHE A 120 -4.98 23.97 -4.60
C PHE A 120 -4.22 24.79 -5.65
N ARG A 121 -4.49 24.60 -6.94
CA ARG A 121 -3.90 25.40 -8.02
C ARG A 121 -4.31 26.87 -7.94
N PHE A 122 -5.57 27.14 -7.64
CA PHE A 122 -6.08 28.50 -7.43
C PHE A 122 -5.37 29.18 -6.25
N LEU A 123 -5.25 28.48 -5.12
CA LEU A 123 -4.54 28.97 -3.95
C LEU A 123 -3.06 29.22 -4.25
N LEU A 124 -2.35 28.34 -4.96
CA LEU A 124 -0.96 28.60 -5.34
C LEU A 124 -0.78 29.76 -6.31
N LYS A 125 -1.77 30.04 -7.17
CA LYS A 125 -1.72 31.17 -8.11
C LYS A 125 -2.05 32.50 -7.44
N ASN A 126 -2.97 32.50 -6.47
CA ASN A 126 -3.53 33.72 -5.90
C ASN A 126 -2.97 34.06 -4.51
N LYS A 127 -2.47 33.10 -3.74
CA LYS A 127 -1.48 33.41 -2.72
C LYS A 127 -0.25 33.80 -3.52
N SER A 128 0.17 35.05 -3.40
CA SER A 128 1.43 35.54 -3.91
C SER A 128 2.55 34.62 -3.40
N LEU A 129 2.88 33.60 -4.18
CA LEU A 129 4.18 32.97 -4.08
C LEU A 129 5.14 34.14 -4.31
N PRO A 130 6.06 34.42 -3.36
CA PRO A 130 7.02 35.48 -3.56
C PRO A 130 7.69 35.17 -4.89
N ILE A 131 7.41 36.02 -5.88
CA ILE A 131 8.09 35.94 -7.16
C ILE A 131 9.55 36.04 -6.76
N LEU A 132 10.37 35.07 -7.20
CA LEU A 132 11.84 35.12 -7.06
C LEU A 132 12.42 36.27 -7.91
N SER A 133 11.82 37.46 -7.86
CA SER A 133 12.27 38.66 -8.52
C SER A 133 13.19 39.42 -7.58
N SER A 134 14.46 38.97 -7.63
CA SER A 134 15.70 39.64 -7.22
C SER A 134 15.87 39.99 -5.72
N PRO A 135 17.11 40.24 -5.26
CA PRO A 135 17.56 39.84 -3.93
C PRO A 135 16.97 40.76 -2.87
N SER A 136 15.95 40.28 -2.16
CA SER A 136 15.84 40.65 -0.76
C SER A 136 17.13 40.14 -0.09
N ASN A 137 17.78 40.90 0.78
CA ASN A 137 18.96 40.50 1.56
C ASN A 137 18.67 39.33 2.54
N GLU A 138 17.63 38.55 2.28
CA GLU A 138 17.26 37.40 3.08
C GLU A 138 18.10 36.17 2.73
N PRO A 139 18.55 35.43 3.75
CA PRO A 139 19.24 34.17 3.55
C PRO A 139 18.38 33.20 2.74
N LEU A 140 19.01 32.48 1.80
CA LEU A 140 18.37 31.49 0.94
C LEU A 140 17.50 30.49 1.72
N ASP A 141 17.97 30.06 2.89
CA ASP A 141 17.26 29.11 3.75
C ASP A 141 15.92 29.65 4.27
N VAL A 142 15.84 30.96 4.51
CA VAL A 142 14.59 31.63 4.94
C VAL A 142 13.59 31.68 3.79
N ALA A 143 14.07 31.93 2.56
CA ALA A 143 13.23 31.91 1.37
C ALA A 143 12.68 30.51 1.07
N ILE A 144 13.53 29.47 1.21
CA ILE A 144 13.12 28.07 1.05
C ILE A 144 12.11 27.68 2.13
N GLY A 145 12.34 28.08 3.38
CA GLY A 145 11.42 27.86 4.49
C GLY A 145 10.03 28.46 4.23
N ARG A 146 9.98 29.73 3.82
CA ARG A 146 8.72 30.43 3.47
C ARG A 146 8.00 29.80 2.29
N LEU A 147 8.72 29.36 1.28
CA LEU A 147 8.13 28.62 0.16
C LEU A 147 7.50 27.32 0.63
N GLY A 148 8.22 26.54 1.45
CA GLY A 148 7.73 25.29 2.03
C GLY A 148 6.48 25.51 2.88
N GLU A 149 6.46 26.57 3.69
CA GLU A 149 5.33 26.93 4.52
C GLU A 149 4.11 27.36 3.67
N ASN A 150 4.31 28.17 2.64
CA ASN A 150 3.24 28.58 1.74
C ASN A 150 2.59 27.41 1.01
N ILE A 151 3.40 26.46 0.51
CA ILE A 151 2.91 25.24 -0.13
C ILE A 151 2.16 24.37 0.87
N SER A 152 2.69 24.21 2.09
CA SER A 152 2.06 23.43 3.15
C SER A 152 0.70 24.03 3.55
N GLN A 153 0.63 25.34 3.76
CA GLN A 153 -0.61 26.03 4.10
C GLN A 153 -1.64 25.96 2.96
N ALA A 154 -1.21 26.12 1.71
CA ALA A 154 -2.09 25.96 0.55
C ALA A 154 -2.64 24.52 0.46
N LEU A 155 -1.80 23.53 0.77
CA LEU A 155 -2.20 22.12 0.77
C LEU A 155 -3.24 21.87 1.86
N VAL A 156 -3.00 22.32 3.09
CA VAL A 156 -3.94 22.18 4.21
C VAL A 156 -5.27 22.86 3.88
N ALA A 157 -5.25 24.08 3.35
CA ALA A 157 -6.47 24.82 2.99
C ALA A 157 -7.26 24.18 1.83
N ALA A 158 -6.58 23.54 0.87
CA ALA A 158 -7.23 22.80 -0.21
C ALA A 158 -7.66 21.38 0.16
N SER A 159 -7.23 20.89 1.33
CA SER A 159 -7.47 19.55 1.81
C SER A 159 -8.65 19.49 2.77
N LYS A 160 -9.47 18.45 2.63
CA LYS A 160 -10.53 18.09 3.57
C LYS A 160 -10.40 16.62 3.96
N PRO A 161 -10.84 16.21 5.17
CA PRO A 161 -10.92 14.79 5.48
C PRO A 161 -11.80 14.08 4.45
N LYS A 162 -11.32 12.94 3.90
CA LYS A 162 -12.06 12.19 2.87
C LYS A 162 -13.46 11.73 3.32
N PHE A 163 -13.69 11.64 4.63
CA PHE A 163 -14.92 11.13 5.20
C PHE A 163 -15.39 12.04 6.33
N LYS A 164 -16.70 12.36 6.36
CA LYS A 164 -17.33 13.13 7.46
C LYS A 164 -17.29 12.38 8.79
N THR A 165 -17.43 11.05 8.73
CA THR A 165 -17.27 10.11 9.84
C THR A 165 -16.17 9.13 9.49
N ALA A 166 -15.40 8.67 10.49
CA ALA A 166 -14.37 7.69 10.22
C ALA A 166 -15.02 6.44 9.58
N PRO A 167 -14.53 5.98 8.42
CA PRO A 167 -15.07 4.78 7.82
C PRO A 167 -14.90 3.62 8.81
N ILE A 168 -15.96 2.84 9.01
CA ILE A 168 -15.92 1.67 9.88
C ILE A 168 -14.78 0.78 9.39
N LYS A 169 -13.77 0.62 10.24
CA LYS A 169 -12.63 -0.23 9.92
C LYS A 169 -13.12 -1.67 9.97
N LEU A 170 -13.11 -2.33 8.81
CA LEU A 170 -13.33 -3.77 8.74
C LEU A 170 -12.32 -4.49 9.65
N PRO A 171 -12.73 -5.56 10.35
CA PRO A 171 -11.82 -6.34 11.16
C PRO A 171 -10.59 -6.85 10.38
N PRO A 172 -9.45 -7.03 11.06
CA PRO A 172 -8.19 -7.36 10.42
C PRO A 172 -8.24 -8.64 9.59
N ASP A 173 -9.01 -9.65 10.05
CA ASP A 173 -9.22 -10.91 9.32
C ASP A 173 -9.87 -10.68 7.95
N ILE A 174 -10.95 -9.91 7.90
CA ILE A 174 -11.68 -9.62 6.66
C ILE A 174 -10.85 -8.75 5.72
N ARG A 175 -10.07 -7.82 6.26
CA ARG A 175 -9.07 -7.09 5.46
C ARG A 175 -7.99 -8.01 4.89
N SER A 176 -7.60 -9.05 5.62
CA SER A 176 -6.70 -10.09 5.12
C SER A 176 -7.34 -10.86 3.98
N LYS A 177 -8.58 -11.33 4.15
CA LYS A 177 -9.36 -12.03 3.12
C LYS A 177 -9.58 -11.19 1.86
N ILE A 178 -9.86 -9.89 1.99
CA ILE A 178 -9.98 -8.98 0.84
C ILE A 178 -8.65 -8.86 0.09
N ARG A 179 -7.53 -8.72 0.81
CA ARG A 179 -6.19 -8.70 0.20
C ARG A 179 -5.91 -10.01 -0.55
N HIS A 180 -6.22 -11.15 0.08
CA HIS A 180 -6.06 -12.47 -0.52
C HIS A 180 -6.94 -12.64 -1.78
N ARG A 181 -8.23 -12.28 -1.71
CA ARG A 181 -9.14 -12.30 -2.87
C ARG A 181 -8.63 -11.46 -4.04
N ASN A 182 -8.12 -10.25 -3.75
CA ASN A 182 -7.56 -9.37 -4.77
C ASN A 182 -6.27 -9.96 -5.36
N TRP A 183 -5.47 -10.65 -4.56
CA TRP A 183 -4.31 -11.40 -5.00
C TRP A 183 -4.72 -12.55 -5.93
N VAL A 184 -5.63 -13.45 -5.50
CA VAL A 184 -6.13 -14.57 -6.32
C VAL A 184 -6.74 -14.06 -7.62
N ARG A 185 -7.50 -12.96 -7.60
CA ARG A 185 -8.06 -12.33 -8.81
C ARG A 185 -6.98 -11.95 -9.81
N LYS A 186 -5.92 -11.28 -9.37
CA LYS A 186 -4.81 -10.89 -10.24
C LYS A 186 -4.14 -12.12 -10.86
N PHE A 187 -3.93 -13.17 -10.07
CA PHE A 187 -3.35 -14.42 -10.54
C PHE A 187 -4.27 -15.13 -11.55
N TRP A 188 -5.56 -15.28 -11.26
CA TRP A 188 -6.51 -15.88 -12.18
C TRP A 188 -6.64 -15.10 -13.49
N GLN A 189 -6.63 -13.76 -13.44
CA GLN A 189 -6.68 -12.92 -14.65
C GLN A 189 -5.48 -13.14 -15.57
N ARG A 190 -4.33 -13.52 -15.02
CA ARG A 190 -3.08 -13.71 -15.76
C ARG A 190 -2.87 -15.15 -16.24
N PHE A 191 -3.15 -16.14 -15.40
CA PHE A 191 -2.85 -17.55 -15.68
C PHE A 191 -4.06 -18.39 -16.08
N ARG A 192 -5.27 -17.88 -15.86
CA ARG A 192 -6.55 -18.55 -16.19
C ARG A 192 -6.74 -19.95 -15.61
N GLU A 193 -5.98 -20.33 -14.57
CA GLU A 193 -6.11 -21.64 -13.94
C GLU A 193 -7.49 -21.83 -13.25
N PRO A 194 -8.17 -22.97 -13.45
CA PRO A 194 -9.47 -23.25 -12.84
C PRO A 194 -9.45 -23.27 -11.30
N ALA A 195 -8.37 -23.77 -10.70
CA ALA A 195 -8.21 -23.84 -9.25
C ALA A 195 -8.27 -22.45 -8.61
N LEU A 196 -7.61 -21.46 -9.21
CA LEU A 196 -7.64 -20.07 -8.76
C LEU A 196 -9.02 -19.42 -8.93
N LYS A 197 -9.80 -19.82 -9.94
CA LYS A 197 -11.19 -19.37 -10.11
C LYS A 197 -12.07 -19.88 -8.98
N ASN A 198 -11.90 -21.15 -8.60
CA ASN A 198 -12.63 -21.75 -7.49
C ASN A 198 -12.28 -21.08 -6.17
N GLU A 199 -10.98 -20.87 -5.92
CA GLU A 199 -10.51 -20.16 -4.73
C GLU A 199 -11.03 -18.71 -4.68
N LEU A 200 -10.99 -17.98 -5.80
CA LEU A 200 -11.58 -16.64 -5.91
C LEU A 200 -13.05 -16.64 -5.51
N ARG A 201 -13.82 -17.61 -6.02
CA ARG A 201 -15.25 -17.76 -5.72
C ARG A 201 -15.47 -18.02 -4.23
N THR A 202 -14.72 -18.95 -3.64
CA THR A 202 -14.80 -19.26 -2.20
C THR A 202 -14.54 -18.02 -1.35
N ILE A 203 -13.43 -17.33 -1.57
CA ILE A 203 -13.08 -16.14 -0.77
C ILE A 203 -14.10 -15.00 -1.00
N SER A 204 -14.58 -14.84 -2.23
CA SER A 204 -15.60 -13.83 -2.54
C SER A 204 -16.93 -14.11 -1.84
N ASN A 205 -17.31 -15.39 -1.74
CA ASN A 205 -18.51 -15.81 -1.01
C ASN A 205 -18.36 -15.60 0.50
N GLU A 206 -17.21 -15.93 1.07
CA GLU A 206 -16.92 -15.67 2.49
C GLU A 206 -16.99 -14.17 2.83
N ILE A 207 -16.36 -13.32 2.01
CA ILE A 207 -16.43 -11.86 2.18
C ILE A 207 -17.89 -11.38 2.08
N SER A 208 -18.64 -11.87 1.09
CA SER A 208 -20.04 -11.49 0.89
C SER A 208 -20.92 -11.91 2.06
N SER A 209 -20.73 -13.12 2.58
CA SER A 209 -21.44 -13.61 3.77
C SER A 209 -21.12 -12.77 5.00
N TYR A 210 -19.85 -12.38 5.18
CA TYR A 210 -19.46 -11.51 6.28
C TYR A 210 -20.06 -10.10 6.18
N ILE A 211 -20.04 -9.50 4.98
CA ILE A 211 -20.65 -8.18 4.75
C ILE A 211 -22.17 -8.24 5.00
N ARG A 212 -22.84 -9.33 4.59
CA ARG A 212 -24.26 -9.56 4.89
C ARG A 212 -24.51 -9.66 6.39
N TYR A 213 -23.68 -10.39 7.12
CA TYR A 213 -23.75 -10.48 8.58
C TYR A 213 -23.63 -9.11 9.24
N LEU A 214 -22.61 -8.31 8.88
CA LEU A 214 -22.46 -6.94 9.42
C LEU A 214 -23.64 -6.04 9.09
N SER A 215 -24.16 -6.15 7.86
CA SER A 215 -25.32 -5.35 7.43
C SER A 215 -26.57 -5.72 8.22
N ARG A 216 -26.78 -7.02 8.49
CA ARG A 216 -27.89 -7.52 9.32
C ARG A 216 -27.76 -7.05 10.76
N ALA A 217 -26.62 -7.25 11.41
CA ALA A 217 -26.41 -6.82 12.79
C ALA A 217 -26.63 -5.31 12.98
N ARG A 218 -26.21 -4.51 11.99
CA ARG A 218 -26.48 -3.07 11.96
C ARG A 218 -27.97 -2.78 11.83
N TRP A 219 -28.67 -3.51 10.96
CA TRP A 219 -30.11 -3.34 10.75
C TRP A 219 -30.93 -3.73 11.98
N GLU A 220 -30.57 -4.83 12.66
CA GLU A 220 -31.18 -5.25 13.93
C GLU A 220 -31.05 -4.16 14.99
N LYS A 221 -29.85 -3.63 15.20
CA LYS A 221 -29.63 -2.50 16.10
C LYS A 221 -30.44 -1.27 15.71
N THR A 222 -30.52 -0.99 14.41
CA THR A 222 -31.34 0.13 13.92
C THR A 222 -32.81 -0.09 14.27
N ILE A 223 -33.34 -1.32 14.13
CA ILE A 223 -34.73 -1.64 14.49
C ILE A 223 -34.97 -1.49 15.99
N GLU A 224 -34.04 -1.94 16.84
CA GLU A 224 -34.15 -1.80 18.30
C GLU A 224 -34.18 -0.35 18.76
N GLU A 225 -33.50 0.55 18.04
CA GLU A 225 -33.44 1.99 18.33
C GLU A 225 -34.59 2.80 17.70
N LEU A 226 -35.46 2.17 16.88
CA LEU A 226 -36.59 2.86 16.25
C LEU A 226 -37.70 3.13 17.27
N SER A 227 -38.00 4.42 17.47
CA SER A 227 -39.15 4.88 18.25
C SER A 227 -40.24 5.48 17.34
N PRO A 228 -41.54 5.22 17.58
CA PRO A 228 -42.65 5.79 16.82
C PRO A 228 -42.69 7.33 16.85
N GLU A 229 -42.07 7.94 17.86
CA GLU A 229 -42.03 9.39 18.07
C GLU A 229 -40.96 10.09 17.21
N THR A 230 -40.07 9.32 16.58
CA THR A 230 -38.93 9.84 15.81
C THR A 230 -39.20 9.83 14.31
N ASP A 231 -38.83 10.92 13.63
CA ASP A 231 -38.92 11.08 12.16
C ASP A 231 -38.13 10.00 11.38
N THR A 232 -37.21 9.30 12.04
CA THR A 232 -36.46 8.17 11.47
C THR A 232 -37.35 6.96 11.16
N PHE A 233 -38.40 6.70 11.97
CA PHE A 233 -39.34 5.60 11.73
C PHE A 233 -40.05 5.72 10.38
N TRP A 234 -40.60 6.90 10.09
CA TRP A 234 -41.31 7.14 8.83
C TRP A 234 -40.39 7.09 7.61
N LYS A 235 -39.14 7.56 7.75
CA LYS A 235 -38.12 7.44 6.69
C LYS A 235 -37.79 5.98 6.38
N HIS A 236 -37.62 5.14 7.40
CA HIS A 236 -37.36 3.71 7.24
C HIS A 236 -38.57 2.95 6.66
N SER A 237 -39.79 3.25 7.13
CA SER A 237 -41.03 2.67 6.60
C SER A 237 -41.25 3.00 5.12
N ALA A 238 -41.03 4.26 4.73
CA ALA A 238 -41.12 4.69 3.34
C ALA A 238 -40.08 4.01 2.45
N PHE A 239 -38.87 3.76 2.97
CA PHE A 239 -37.82 3.06 2.22
C PHE A 239 -38.20 1.60 1.93
N LEU A 240 -38.80 0.88 2.88
CA LEU A 240 -39.24 -0.51 2.71
C LEU A 240 -40.36 -0.66 1.67
N LYS A 241 -41.17 0.39 1.48
CA LYS A 241 -42.24 0.42 0.48
C LYS A 241 -41.76 0.75 -0.93
N LYS A 242 -40.50 1.14 -1.13
CA LYS A 242 -40.00 1.49 -2.47
C LYS A 242 -39.90 0.24 -3.35
N PRO A 243 -40.50 0.24 -4.56
CA PRO A 243 -40.40 -0.89 -5.47
C PRO A 243 -38.95 -1.09 -5.91
N PHE A 244 -38.52 -2.36 -5.94
CA PHE A 244 -37.20 -2.73 -6.42
C PHE A 244 -37.12 -2.50 -7.94
N HIS A 245 -36.25 -1.59 -8.38
CA HIS A 245 -36.02 -1.36 -9.80
C HIS A 245 -34.84 -2.23 -10.24
N HIS A 246 -35.08 -3.12 -11.20
CA HIS A 246 -34.01 -3.93 -11.79
C HIS A 246 -33.08 -3.01 -12.59
N ILE A 247 -31.86 -2.80 -12.11
CA ILE A 247 -30.84 -2.05 -12.85
C ILE A 247 -30.31 -2.98 -13.94
N PRO A 248 -30.41 -2.63 -15.24
CA PRO A 248 -29.87 -3.46 -16.30
C PRO A 248 -28.33 -3.56 -16.18
N PRO A 249 -27.72 -4.67 -16.64
CA PRO A 249 -26.27 -4.83 -16.60
C PRO A 249 -25.59 -3.76 -17.48
N PRO A 250 -24.42 -3.23 -17.04
CA PRO A 250 -23.60 -2.31 -17.83
C PRO A 250 -22.85 -3.01 -18.97
#